data_AF-A0A9D5U549-F1
#
_entry.id   AF-A0A9D5U549-F1
#
_cell.length_a   1.000
_cell.length_b   1.000
_cell.length_c   1.000
_cell.angle_alpha   90.00
_cell.angle_beta   90.00
_cell.angle_gamma   90.00
#
_symmetry.space_group_name_H-M   'P 1'
#
loop_
_entity.id
_entity.type
_entity.pdbx_description
1 polymer ?
#
loop_
_entity_poly.entity_id
_entity_poly.type
_entity_poly.pdbx_seq_one_letter_code
_entity_poly.pdbx_strand_id
1 'polypeptide(L)'
;FLVAARAEDPACVLFADEAAPRVESEWRRGRPVGFYWTEGNRGVGWAVGAVPTLKGGSGLGIPSAPAVLLPNGRVVTPSLQAAERLQGSPDYWTAPAERVVPGRYRWRMVGNAVSVRAAEWLGRRVAEPGVFDAGRLDRVLGVGDGWPPAACGGRGRRQAVRIGEWPERVAVEPIERFLGDAKPLSMRATAGFVSRAERAQRDGKLAFPAGFLERLHAHAEAMRAVAV
;
A
#
# COMPACT_ATOMS: atom_id res chain seq x y z
N PHE A 1 6.00 -5.58 -11.09
CA PHE A 1 5.28 -6.40 -12.08
C PHE A 1 6.27 -7.30 -12.82
N LEU A 2 5.81 -8.38 -13.44
CA LEU A 2 6.61 -9.23 -14.33
C LEU A 2 5.85 -9.35 -15.65
N VAL A 3 6.53 -9.05 -16.76
CA VAL A 3 5.98 -9.19 -18.13
C VAL A 3 6.89 -10.12 -18.90
N ALA A 4 6.28 -11.07 -19.60
CA ALA A 4 6.96 -12.01 -20.48
C ALA A 4 6.18 -12.12 -21.78
N ALA A 5 6.89 -12.15 -22.90
CA ALA A 5 6.33 -12.25 -24.23
C ALA A 5 7.10 -13.28 -25.06
N ARG A 6 6.44 -13.86 -26.07
CA ARG A 6 7.07 -14.82 -26.99
C ARG A 6 7.74 -14.16 -28.20
N ALA A 7 7.19 -13.03 -28.65
CA ALA A 7 7.58 -12.37 -29.89
C ALA A 7 8.05 -10.92 -29.68
N GLU A 8 7.33 -10.16 -28.85
CA GLU A 8 7.67 -8.77 -28.54
C GLU A 8 8.68 -8.66 -27.40
N ASP A 9 9.38 -7.51 -27.33
CA ASP A 9 10.28 -7.22 -26.23
C ASP A 9 9.50 -6.70 -25.00
N PRO A 10 9.43 -7.46 -23.89
CA PRO A 10 8.70 -7.02 -22.69
C PRO A 10 9.35 -5.81 -22.00
N ALA A 11 10.61 -5.46 -22.31
CA ALA A 11 11.24 -4.24 -21.81
C ALA A 11 10.51 -2.98 -22.31
N CYS A 12 9.93 -3.02 -23.51
CA CYS A 12 9.13 -1.93 -24.08
C CYS A 12 7.81 -1.68 -23.31
N VAL A 13 7.40 -2.62 -22.45
CA VAL A 13 6.22 -2.48 -21.59
C VAL A 13 6.60 -1.84 -20.26
N LEU A 14 7.53 -2.44 -19.53
CA LEU A 14 7.87 -2.04 -18.15
C LEU A 14 8.88 -0.90 -18.05
N PHE A 15 9.76 -0.73 -19.04
CA PHE A 15 10.96 0.12 -18.93
C PHE A 15 11.00 1.28 -19.92
N ALA A 16 9.87 1.57 -20.57
CA ALA A 16 9.78 2.63 -21.56
C ALA A 16 9.63 4.03 -20.94
N ASP A 17 8.99 4.14 -19.79
CA ASP A 17 8.63 5.41 -19.17
C ASP A 17 9.23 5.53 -17.77
N GLU A 18 9.68 6.73 -17.43
CA GLU A 18 10.11 7.06 -16.07
C GLU A 18 9.79 8.53 -15.78
N ALA A 19 8.97 8.75 -14.77
CA ALA A 19 8.73 10.05 -14.20
C ALA A 19 9.75 10.34 -13.09
N ALA A 20 10.02 11.62 -12.86
CA ALA A 20 10.78 12.03 -11.68
C ALA A 20 10.13 11.46 -10.41
N PRO A 21 10.91 10.99 -9.42
CA PRO A 21 10.38 10.58 -8.14
C PRO A 21 9.51 11.66 -7.52
N ARG A 22 8.51 11.24 -6.74
CA ARG A 22 7.87 12.18 -5.85
C ARG A 22 8.79 12.45 -4.68
N VAL A 23 9.03 13.74 -4.41
CA VAL A 23 9.58 14.15 -3.13
C VAL A 23 8.53 13.77 -2.10
N GLU A 24 8.85 12.77 -1.27
CA GLU A 24 8.02 12.40 -0.15
C GLU A 24 8.05 13.58 0.82
N SER A 25 7.05 14.44 0.68
CA SER A 25 6.87 15.57 1.59
C SER A 25 6.89 15.06 3.02
N GLU A 26 7.73 15.67 3.86
CA GLU A 26 7.76 15.39 5.29
C GLU A 26 6.34 15.43 5.87
N TRP A 27 6.07 14.57 6.84
CA TRP A 27 4.82 14.69 7.58
C TRP A 27 4.70 16.12 8.12
N ARG A 28 3.58 16.78 7.82
CA ARG A 28 3.21 18.07 8.39
C ARG A 28 1.94 17.85 9.17
N ARG A 29 1.86 18.45 10.36
CA ARG A 29 0.62 18.51 11.14
C ARG A 29 -0.50 18.99 10.21
N GLY A 30 -1.54 18.17 10.03
CA GLY A 30 -2.64 18.45 9.12
C GLY A 30 -2.78 17.50 7.93
N ARG A 31 -1.91 16.49 7.76
CA ARG A 31 -2.14 15.41 6.78
C ARG A 31 -2.60 14.11 7.42
N PRO A 32 -3.47 13.36 6.75
CA PRO A 32 -3.89 12.06 7.23
C PRO A 32 -2.71 11.09 7.23
N VAL A 33 -2.67 10.20 8.22
CA VAL A 33 -1.65 9.15 8.34
C VAL A 33 -2.35 7.82 8.47
N GLY A 34 -2.23 6.97 7.45
CA GLY A 34 -2.65 5.59 7.55
C GLY A 34 -1.59 4.78 8.29
N PHE A 35 -2.01 3.84 9.12
CA PHE A 35 -1.12 2.98 9.88
C PHE A 35 -1.74 1.60 10.10
N TYR A 36 -0.88 0.59 10.22
CA TYR A 36 -1.32 -0.77 10.44
C TYR A 36 -0.28 -1.64 11.15
N TRP A 37 -0.72 -2.74 11.76
CA TRP A 37 0.11 -3.65 12.53
C TRP A 37 -0.19 -5.12 12.21
N THR A 38 0.50 -5.69 11.21
CA THR A 38 0.44 -7.14 10.89
C THR A 38 1.76 -7.88 10.86
N GLU A 39 2.89 -7.19 10.81
CA GLU A 39 4.20 -7.83 10.57
C GLU A 39 4.93 -8.15 11.89
N GLY A 40 4.18 -8.63 12.88
CA GLY A 40 4.70 -8.99 14.20
C GLY A 40 5.36 -7.80 14.93
N ASN A 41 6.42 -8.05 15.69
CA ASN A 41 7.16 -7.01 16.43
C ASN A 41 8.20 -6.25 15.58
N ARG A 42 8.23 -6.47 14.26
CA ARG A 42 9.33 -5.98 13.39
C ARG A 42 8.93 -4.88 12.41
N GLY A 43 7.65 -4.76 12.07
CA GLY A 43 7.20 -3.76 11.09
C GLY A 43 5.93 -3.04 11.52
N VAL A 44 6.01 -1.72 11.63
CA VAL A 44 4.86 -0.83 11.55
C VAL A 44 4.82 -0.29 10.15
N GLY A 45 3.73 -0.57 9.45
CA GLY A 45 3.42 0.21 8.27
C GLY A 45 2.76 1.50 8.72
N TRP A 46 3.34 2.65 8.39
CA TRP A 46 2.63 3.92 8.37
C TRP A 46 2.94 4.65 7.07
N ALA A 47 1.99 5.45 6.59
CA ALA A 47 2.11 6.19 5.35
C ALA A 47 1.36 7.53 5.46
N VAL A 48 1.95 8.60 4.93
CA VAL A 48 1.31 9.93 4.89
C VAL A 48 0.43 10.03 3.64
N GLY A 49 -0.83 10.42 3.81
CA GLY A 49 -1.77 10.54 2.68
C GLY A 49 -2.19 9.21 2.06
N ALA A 50 -1.84 8.08 2.66
CA ALA A 50 -2.12 6.73 2.18
C ALA A 50 -2.30 5.77 3.36
N VAL A 51 -2.72 4.54 3.08
CA VAL A 51 -2.60 3.42 4.03
C VAL A 51 -1.41 2.54 3.66
N PRO A 52 -0.81 1.82 4.62
CA PRO A 52 0.07 0.71 4.30
C PRO A 52 -0.63 -0.31 3.41
N THR A 53 0.16 -1.16 2.74
CA THR A 53 -0.35 -2.22 1.89
C THR A 53 -1.46 -3.01 2.58
N LEU A 54 -2.64 -3.07 1.95
CA LEU A 54 -3.76 -3.84 2.44
C LEU A 54 -3.37 -5.33 2.48
N LYS A 55 -3.62 -6.00 3.60
CA LYS A 55 -3.32 -7.42 3.78
C LYS A 55 -4.62 -8.21 3.87
N GLY A 56 -4.63 -9.42 3.31
CA GLY A 56 -5.81 -10.27 3.18
C GLY A 56 -6.46 -10.80 4.46
N GLY A 57 -6.03 -10.38 5.65
CA GLY A 57 -6.60 -10.87 6.91
C GLY A 57 -6.13 -12.27 7.29
N SER A 58 -6.72 -12.84 8.33
CA SER A 58 -6.42 -14.19 8.79
C SER A 58 -7.04 -15.27 7.89
N GLY A 59 -6.58 -16.52 8.00
CA GLY A 59 -7.20 -17.67 7.34
C GLY A 59 -8.67 -17.91 7.73
N LEU A 60 -9.10 -17.38 8.87
CA LEU A 60 -10.50 -17.41 9.34
C LEU A 60 -11.36 -16.28 8.79
N GLY A 61 -10.80 -15.37 7.99
CA GLY A 61 -11.48 -14.20 7.45
C GLY A 61 -11.61 -13.07 8.46
N ILE A 62 -10.74 -12.99 9.48
CA ILE A 62 -10.69 -11.84 10.38
C ILE A 62 -10.02 -10.68 9.62
N PRO A 63 -10.71 -9.54 9.43
CA PRO A 63 -10.16 -8.42 8.68
C PRO A 63 -8.88 -7.88 9.31
N SER A 64 -7.94 -7.56 8.44
CA SER A 64 -6.69 -6.88 8.77
C SER A 64 -6.75 -5.42 8.36
N ALA A 65 -7.73 -4.69 8.90
CA ALA A 65 -8.01 -3.32 8.49
C ALA A 65 -6.94 -2.33 8.98
N PRO A 66 -6.40 -1.46 8.09
CA PRO A 66 -5.59 -0.34 8.52
C PRO A 66 -6.44 0.63 9.37
N ALA A 67 -5.79 1.56 10.02
CA ALA A 67 -6.42 2.72 10.62
C ALA A 67 -5.86 3.99 9.99
N VAL A 68 -6.60 5.09 10.08
CA VAL A 68 -6.19 6.39 9.56
C VAL A 68 -6.39 7.45 10.64
N LEU A 69 -5.32 8.14 10.99
CA LEU A 69 -5.37 9.36 11.79
C LEU A 69 -5.66 10.53 10.87
N LEU A 70 -6.81 11.18 11.04
CA LEU A 70 -7.26 12.31 10.22
C LEU A 70 -6.68 13.65 10.70
N PRO A 71 -6.70 14.70 9.87
CA PRO A 71 -6.25 16.04 10.27
C PRO A 71 -6.97 16.62 11.49
N ASN A 72 -8.25 16.26 11.70
CA ASN A 72 -9.07 16.73 12.82
C ASN A 72 -8.87 15.97 14.15
N GLY A 73 -8.04 14.92 14.17
CA GLY A 73 -7.70 14.16 15.38
C GLY A 73 -8.45 12.84 15.51
N ARG A 74 -9.49 12.63 14.70
CA ARG A 74 -10.21 11.36 14.67
C ARG A 74 -9.30 10.27 14.13
N VAL A 75 -9.33 9.11 14.80
CA VAL A 75 -8.73 7.88 14.28
C VAL A 75 -9.86 6.96 13.82
N VAL A 76 -9.81 6.56 12.55
CA VAL A 76 -10.88 5.77 11.93
C VAL A 76 -10.35 4.47 11.34
N THR A 77 -11.21 3.46 11.26
CA THR A 77 -10.99 2.20 10.55
C THR A 77 -11.78 2.24 9.24
N PRO A 78 -11.13 2.18 8.06
CA PRO A 78 -11.81 2.10 6.78
C PRO A 78 -12.73 0.87 6.72
N SER A 79 -13.89 1.02 6.08
CA SER A 79 -14.79 -0.10 5.77
C SER A 79 -14.22 -0.99 4.67
N LEU A 80 -14.86 -2.14 4.42
CA LEU A 80 -14.50 -3.01 3.29
C LEU A 80 -14.63 -2.26 1.96
N GLN A 81 -15.69 -1.46 1.81
CA GLN A 81 -15.92 -0.62 0.63
C GLN A 81 -14.84 0.45 0.49
N ALA A 82 -14.44 1.09 1.60
CA ALA A 82 -13.30 1.99 1.56
C ALA A 82 -12.01 1.28 1.10
N ALA A 83 -11.79 0.03 1.52
CA ALA A 83 -10.66 -0.77 1.05
C ALA A 83 -10.77 -1.15 -0.43
N GLU A 84 -11.98 -1.45 -0.95
CA GLU A 84 -12.23 -1.64 -2.39
C GLU A 84 -11.88 -0.37 -3.18
N ARG A 85 -12.36 0.80 -2.73
CA ARG A 85 -12.05 2.10 -3.34
C ARG A 85 -10.56 2.43 -3.31
N LEU A 86 -9.87 2.13 -2.21
CA LEU A 86 -8.42 2.31 -2.07
C LEU A 86 -7.64 1.45 -3.08
N GLN A 87 -8.13 0.26 -3.42
CA GLN A 87 -7.58 -0.54 -4.52
C GLN A 87 -7.96 -0.01 -5.90
N GLY A 88 -8.89 0.95 -6.00
CA GLY A 88 -9.44 1.48 -7.25
C GLY A 88 -10.63 0.68 -7.78
N SER A 89 -11.23 -0.20 -6.99
CA SER A 89 -12.45 -0.94 -7.33
C SER A 89 -13.71 -0.18 -6.94
N PRO A 90 -14.84 -0.37 -7.64
CA PRO A 90 -16.12 0.18 -7.21
C PRO A 90 -16.60 -0.48 -5.91
N ASP A 91 -17.53 0.19 -5.23
CA ASP A 91 -18.19 -0.36 -4.06
C ASP A 91 -18.83 -1.71 -4.38
N TYR A 92 -18.70 -2.65 -3.45
CA TYR A 92 -19.26 -4.00 -3.56
C TYR A 92 -18.66 -4.84 -4.69
N TRP A 93 -17.49 -4.46 -5.24
CA TRP A 93 -16.77 -5.27 -6.24
C TRP A 93 -16.54 -6.72 -5.77
N THR A 94 -16.31 -6.94 -4.47
CA THR A 94 -16.13 -8.28 -3.92
C THR A 94 -17.43 -8.97 -3.47
N ALA A 95 -18.60 -8.33 -3.57
CA ALA A 95 -19.88 -8.89 -3.12
C ALA A 95 -20.30 -10.19 -3.82
N PRO A 96 -20.01 -10.42 -5.12
CA PRO A 96 -20.34 -11.70 -5.78
C PRO A 96 -19.72 -12.93 -5.08
N ALA A 97 -18.62 -12.75 -4.34
CA ALA A 97 -17.97 -13.82 -3.59
C ALA A 97 -18.88 -14.44 -2.51
N GLU A 98 -19.86 -13.69 -2.01
CA GLU A 98 -20.76 -14.15 -0.95
C GLU A 98 -21.63 -15.35 -1.35
N ARG A 99 -21.71 -15.63 -2.66
CA ARG A 99 -22.40 -16.81 -3.20
C ARG A 99 -21.66 -18.12 -2.93
N VAL A 100 -20.35 -18.05 -2.69
CA VAL A 100 -19.49 -19.25 -2.57
C VAL A 100 -18.63 -19.26 -1.31
N VAL A 101 -18.44 -18.11 -0.65
CA VAL A 101 -17.75 -18.00 0.64
C VAL A 101 -18.46 -17.02 1.56
N PRO A 102 -18.39 -17.18 2.89
CA PRO A 102 -18.92 -16.18 3.83
C PRO A 102 -18.35 -14.77 3.58
N GLY A 103 -19.17 -13.72 3.72
CA GLY A 103 -18.78 -12.34 3.41
C GLY A 103 -17.53 -11.83 4.14
N ARG A 104 -17.21 -12.36 5.31
CA ARG A 104 -15.94 -12.06 6.02
C ARG A 104 -14.68 -12.35 5.19
N TYR A 105 -14.73 -13.26 4.22
CA TYR A 105 -13.61 -13.59 3.33
C TYR A 105 -13.37 -12.56 2.23
N ARG A 106 -14.30 -11.62 2.00
CA ARG A 106 -14.13 -10.55 1.01
C ARG A 106 -12.92 -9.67 1.31
N TRP A 107 -12.61 -9.45 2.60
CA TRP A 107 -11.41 -8.73 3.00
C TRP A 107 -10.12 -9.36 2.44
N ARG A 108 -10.09 -10.70 2.36
CA ARG A 108 -8.95 -11.44 1.79
C ARG A 108 -8.78 -11.17 0.31
N MET A 109 -9.88 -10.99 -0.41
CA MET A 109 -9.84 -10.67 -1.84
C MET A 109 -9.27 -9.27 -2.05
N VAL A 110 -9.73 -8.28 -1.28
CA VAL A 110 -9.21 -6.90 -1.37
C VAL A 110 -7.71 -6.85 -1.01
N GLY A 111 -7.29 -7.54 0.05
CA GLY A 111 -5.88 -7.53 0.47
C GLY A 111 -4.94 -8.35 -0.43
N ASN A 112 -5.46 -9.25 -1.27
CA ASN A 112 -4.68 -9.97 -2.29
C ASN A 112 -4.82 -9.36 -3.69
N ALA A 113 -5.70 -8.37 -3.86
CA ALA A 113 -5.89 -7.71 -5.14
C ALA A 113 -4.68 -6.88 -5.52
N VAL A 114 -4.49 -6.73 -6.83
CA VAL A 114 -3.60 -5.73 -7.41
C VAL A 114 -4.38 -4.43 -7.57
N SER A 115 -3.74 -3.30 -7.30
CA SER A 115 -4.35 -1.99 -7.52
C SER A 115 -4.82 -1.85 -8.98
N VAL A 116 -6.07 -1.43 -9.17
CA VAL A 116 -6.70 -1.23 -10.47
C VAL A 116 -5.89 -0.26 -11.33
N ARG A 117 -5.38 0.84 -10.75
CA ARG A 117 -4.56 1.83 -11.48
C ARG A 117 -3.26 1.24 -12.00
N ALA A 118 -2.63 0.37 -11.21
CA ALA A 118 -1.39 -0.28 -11.60
C ALA A 118 -1.63 -1.35 -12.68
N ALA A 119 -2.73 -2.10 -12.58
CA ALA A 119 -3.16 -3.03 -13.62
C ALA A 119 -3.59 -2.32 -14.91
N GLU A 120 -4.27 -1.18 -14.81
CA GLU A 120 -4.69 -0.34 -15.93
C GLU A 120 -3.46 0.23 -16.66
N TRP A 121 -2.51 0.82 -15.94
CA TRP A 121 -1.24 1.27 -16.52
C TRP A 121 -0.55 0.13 -17.28
N LEU A 122 -0.40 -1.04 -16.65
CA LEU A 122 0.22 -2.19 -17.29
C LEU A 122 -0.56 -2.63 -18.55
N GLY A 123 -1.88 -2.68 -18.48
CA GLY A 123 -2.75 -3.02 -19.61
C GLY A 123 -2.59 -2.07 -20.79
N ARG A 124 -2.57 -0.75 -20.53
CA ARG A 124 -2.32 0.26 -21.57
C ARG A 124 -0.95 0.05 -22.22
N ARG A 125 0.09 -0.20 -21.43
CA ARG A 125 1.47 -0.43 -21.92
C ARG A 125 1.65 -1.74 -22.68
N VAL A 126 0.84 -2.75 -22.37
CA VAL A 126 0.80 -4.00 -23.14
C VAL A 126 0.07 -3.79 -24.47
N ALA A 127 -1.01 -3.02 -24.49
CA ALA A 127 -1.77 -2.72 -25.72
C ALA A 127 -1.00 -1.80 -26.67
N GLU A 128 -0.24 -0.86 -26.12
CA GLU A 128 0.59 0.08 -26.86
C GLU A 128 1.99 0.15 -26.22
N PRO A 129 2.88 -0.81 -26.55
CA PRO A 129 4.26 -0.78 -26.11
C PRO A 129 4.97 0.45 -26.67
N GLY A 130 5.91 0.98 -25.90
CA GLY A 130 6.70 2.15 -26.29
C GLY A 130 8.13 1.76 -26.60
N VAL A 131 9.04 2.72 -26.49
CA VAL A 131 10.44 2.51 -26.85
C VAL A 131 11.27 2.29 -25.59
N PHE A 132 11.93 1.14 -25.51
CA PHE A 132 12.92 0.90 -24.47
C PHE A 132 14.27 1.51 -24.87
N ASP A 133 14.77 2.42 -24.04
CA ASP A 133 16.12 2.99 -24.18
C ASP A 133 17.18 2.01 -23.69
N ALA A 134 17.94 1.43 -24.62
CA ALA A 134 19.04 0.52 -24.31
C ALA A 134 20.14 1.14 -23.45
N GLY A 135 20.26 2.48 -23.40
CA GLY A 135 21.15 3.20 -22.50
C GLY A 135 20.83 2.99 -21.01
N ARG A 136 19.62 2.50 -20.69
CA ARG A 136 19.20 2.12 -19.33
C ARG A 136 19.74 0.77 -18.90
N LEU A 137 20.25 -0.05 -19.82
CA LEU A 137 20.89 -1.31 -19.48
C LEU A 137 22.14 -1.08 -18.61
N ASP A 138 22.24 -1.84 -17.53
CA ASP A 138 23.39 -1.87 -16.61
C ASP A 138 24.14 -3.20 -16.76
N ARG A 139 24.83 -3.63 -15.72
CA ARG A 139 25.55 -4.89 -15.64
C ARG A 139 24.68 -6.11 -16.01
N VAL A 140 25.33 -7.07 -16.66
CA VAL A 140 24.80 -8.42 -16.88
C VAL A 140 24.82 -9.18 -15.55
N LEU A 141 23.78 -9.97 -15.29
CA LEU A 141 23.62 -10.75 -14.06
C LEU A 141 24.09 -12.21 -14.29
N GLY A 142 25.18 -12.58 -13.65
CA GLY A 142 25.78 -13.91 -13.66
C GLY A 142 25.04 -14.90 -12.76
N VAL A 143 25.33 -16.19 -12.92
CA VAL A 143 24.75 -17.25 -12.07
C VAL A 143 25.13 -16.99 -10.60
N GLY A 144 24.13 -16.98 -9.72
CA GLY A 144 24.32 -16.66 -8.29
C GLY A 144 24.07 -15.19 -7.93
N ASP A 145 24.02 -14.27 -8.89
CA ASP A 145 23.70 -12.87 -8.61
C ASP A 145 22.26 -12.71 -8.12
N GLY A 146 22.08 -11.87 -7.10
CA GLY A 146 20.78 -11.44 -6.61
C GLY A 146 20.04 -10.56 -7.62
N TRP A 147 18.71 -10.63 -7.62
CA TRP A 147 17.89 -9.80 -8.50
C TRP A 147 17.93 -8.33 -8.05
N PRO A 148 18.24 -7.39 -8.95
CA PRO A 148 18.08 -5.96 -8.69
C PRO A 148 16.57 -5.59 -8.67
N PRO A 149 16.23 -4.35 -8.24
CA PRO A 149 14.85 -3.85 -8.28
C PRO A 149 14.20 -3.91 -9.68
N ALA A 150 15.00 -3.75 -10.74
CA ALA A 150 14.55 -3.84 -12.13
C ALA A 150 15.58 -4.61 -12.98
N ALA A 151 15.08 -5.56 -13.78
CA ALA A 151 15.88 -6.36 -14.69
C ALA A 151 15.06 -6.79 -15.92
N CYS A 152 15.74 -6.95 -17.05
CA CYS A 152 15.21 -7.58 -18.26
C CYS A 152 16.07 -8.79 -18.64
N GLY A 153 15.55 -9.62 -19.54
CA GLY A 153 16.29 -10.79 -19.99
C GLY A 153 15.50 -11.70 -20.89
N GLY A 154 16.16 -12.77 -21.31
CA GLY A 154 15.61 -13.83 -22.15
C GLY A 154 16.35 -15.13 -21.88
N ARG A 155 16.26 -16.09 -22.81
CA ARG A 155 16.92 -17.40 -22.65
C ARG A 155 18.42 -17.22 -22.35
N GLY A 156 18.83 -17.62 -21.14
CA GLY A 156 20.21 -17.57 -20.69
C GLY A 156 20.79 -16.17 -20.46
N ARG A 157 19.99 -15.10 -20.56
CA ARG A 157 20.46 -13.71 -20.42
C ARG A 157 19.63 -12.98 -19.37
N ARG A 158 20.32 -12.33 -18.45
CA ARG A 158 19.71 -11.47 -17.41
C ARG A 158 20.54 -10.21 -17.31
N GLN A 159 19.88 -9.06 -17.23
CA GLN A 159 20.54 -7.76 -17.21
C GLN A 159 19.80 -6.82 -16.28
N ALA A 160 20.54 -6.09 -15.46
CA ALA A 160 19.98 -5.04 -14.62
C ALA A 160 19.55 -3.83 -15.48
N VAL A 161 18.51 -3.13 -15.04
CA VAL A 161 18.00 -1.92 -15.71
C VAL A 161 18.02 -0.76 -14.73
N ARG A 162 18.61 0.39 -15.14
CA ARG A 162 18.59 1.65 -14.40
C ARG A 162 17.28 2.36 -14.65
N ILE A 163 16.33 2.14 -13.76
CA ILE A 163 15.02 2.79 -13.78
C ILE A 163 14.44 2.84 -12.38
N GLY A 164 13.74 3.92 -12.06
CA GLY A 164 13.02 4.11 -10.80
C GLY A 164 11.67 3.39 -10.75
N GLU A 165 11.01 3.50 -9.60
CA GLU A 165 9.70 2.89 -9.33
C GLU A 165 8.51 3.72 -9.82
N TRP A 166 8.77 4.79 -10.57
CA TRP A 166 7.79 5.82 -10.94
C TRP A 166 7.57 5.81 -12.46
N PRO A 167 6.77 4.88 -13.01
CA PRO A 167 6.57 4.80 -14.46
C PRO A 167 5.78 6.00 -15.00
N GLU A 168 4.87 6.56 -14.20
CA GLU A 168 4.05 7.70 -14.60
C GLU A 168 3.77 8.66 -13.44
N ARG A 169 3.56 9.94 -13.77
CA ARG A 169 3.13 10.96 -12.80
C ARG A 169 1.63 11.17 -12.88
N VAL A 170 0.91 10.55 -11.95
CA VAL A 170 -0.54 10.75 -11.77
C VAL A 170 -0.84 11.79 -10.70
N ALA A 171 -2.03 12.39 -10.72
CA ALA A 171 -2.50 13.24 -9.63
C ALA A 171 -2.85 12.40 -8.39
N VAL A 172 -2.51 12.87 -7.18
CA VAL A 172 -2.95 12.24 -5.93
C VAL A 172 -4.36 12.68 -5.60
N GLU A 173 -5.19 11.73 -5.23
CA GLU A 173 -6.43 12.02 -4.55
C GLU A 173 -6.24 11.93 -3.03
N PRO A 174 -6.77 12.90 -2.26
CA PRO A 174 -6.73 12.82 -0.81
C PRO A 174 -7.36 11.52 -0.31
N ILE A 175 -6.68 10.81 0.60
CA ILE A 175 -7.16 9.52 1.11
C ILE A 175 -8.56 9.60 1.70
N GLU A 176 -8.92 10.76 2.26
CA GLU A 176 -10.23 11.06 2.84
C GLU A 176 -11.38 10.79 1.86
N ARG A 177 -11.16 10.95 0.56
CA ARG A 177 -12.17 10.66 -0.48
C ARG A 177 -12.57 9.19 -0.52
N PHE A 178 -11.71 8.29 -0.09
CA PHE A 178 -11.95 6.84 -0.13
C PHE A 178 -12.60 6.31 1.15
N LEU A 179 -12.46 7.02 2.28
CA LEU A 179 -12.80 6.51 3.61
C LEU A 179 -14.29 6.31 3.86
N GLY A 180 -15.16 7.11 3.22
CA GLY A 180 -16.62 6.96 3.32
C GLY A 180 -17.14 6.88 4.76
N ASP A 181 -17.85 5.80 5.07
CA ASP A 181 -18.51 5.50 6.36
C ASP A 181 -17.55 4.94 7.43
N ALA A 182 -16.25 5.26 7.34
CA ALA A 182 -15.23 4.78 8.27
C ALA A 182 -15.61 5.05 9.73
N LYS A 183 -15.49 4.01 10.56
CA LYS A 183 -15.90 4.03 11.96
C LYS A 183 -14.73 4.43 12.86
N PRO A 184 -14.96 5.04 14.04
CA PRO A 184 -13.91 5.29 15.00
C PRO A 184 -13.14 3.99 15.35
N LEU A 185 -11.81 4.08 15.40
CA LEU A 185 -10.98 2.97 15.85
C LEU A 185 -11.28 2.70 17.33
N SER A 186 -11.43 1.42 17.71
CA SER A 186 -11.77 1.09 19.11
C SER A 186 -10.66 1.47 20.09
N MET A 187 -11.03 1.70 21.35
CA MET A 187 -10.06 1.96 22.43
C MET A 187 -9.00 0.86 22.49
N ARG A 188 -9.42 -0.42 22.51
CA ARG A 188 -8.51 -1.57 22.60
C ARG A 188 -7.54 -1.63 21.43
N ALA A 189 -8.02 -1.38 20.20
CA ALA A 189 -7.15 -1.38 19.02
C ALA A 189 -6.15 -0.22 19.03
N THR A 190 -6.61 0.96 19.45
CA THR A 190 -5.76 2.16 19.59
C THR A 190 -4.66 1.92 20.64
N ALA A 191 -5.03 1.53 21.86
CA ALA A 191 -4.11 1.26 22.95
C ALA A 191 -3.10 0.16 22.60
N GLY A 192 -3.58 -0.90 21.93
CA GLY A 192 -2.72 -1.98 21.44
C GLY A 192 -1.69 -1.50 20.42
N PHE A 193 -2.07 -0.62 19.48
CA PHE A 193 -1.13 -0.02 18.54
C PHE A 193 -0.12 0.89 19.25
N VAL A 194 -0.59 1.81 20.08
CA VAL A 194 0.26 2.80 20.79
C VAL A 194 1.34 2.10 21.60
N SER A 195 0.98 1.10 22.40
CA SER A 195 1.93 0.35 23.22
C SER A 195 3.06 -0.30 22.39
N ARG A 196 2.72 -0.81 21.20
CA ARG A 196 3.71 -1.42 20.30
C ARG A 196 4.53 -0.37 19.54
N ALA A 197 3.91 0.75 19.15
CA ALA A 197 4.59 1.86 18.50
C ALA A 197 5.63 2.51 19.41
N GLU A 198 5.26 2.80 20.66
CA GLU A 198 6.19 3.34 21.68
C GLU A 198 7.34 2.38 21.97
N ARG A 199 7.08 1.08 22.03
CA ARG A 199 8.13 0.07 22.16
C ARG A 199 9.09 0.11 20.98
N ALA A 200 8.57 0.16 19.75
CA ALA A 200 9.42 0.20 18.57
C ALA A 200 10.23 1.49 18.47
N GLN A 201 9.66 2.62 18.88
CA GLN A 201 10.36 3.90 18.94
C GLN A 201 11.46 3.91 20.00
N ARG A 202 11.18 3.40 21.20
CA ARG A 202 12.18 3.24 22.27
C ARG A 202 13.33 2.31 21.88
N ASP A 203 13.01 1.23 21.17
CA ASP A 203 14.00 0.27 20.66
C ASP A 203 14.78 0.82 19.44
N GLY A 204 14.50 2.04 18.98
CA GLY A 204 15.15 2.65 17.81
C GLY A 204 14.81 1.98 16.48
N LYS A 205 13.78 1.13 16.44
CA LYS A 205 13.39 0.37 15.24
C LYS A 205 12.59 1.21 14.25
N LEU A 206 11.87 2.20 14.75
CA LEU A 206 10.94 3.00 13.95
C LEU A 206 10.89 4.45 14.45
N ALA A 207 10.75 5.37 13.50
CA ALA A 207 10.46 6.77 13.77
C ALA A 207 9.00 7.06 13.41
N PHE A 208 8.35 7.88 14.24
CA PHE A 208 7.01 8.38 14.00
C PHE A 208 7.04 9.90 13.83
N PRO A 209 6.12 10.48 13.05
CA PRO A 209 6.00 11.92 12.99
C PRO A 209 5.71 12.56 14.36
N ALA A 210 6.27 13.74 14.60
CA ALA A 210 6.04 14.46 15.85
C ALA A 210 4.54 14.72 16.08
N GLY A 211 4.01 14.45 17.27
CA GLY A 211 2.57 14.61 17.52
C GLY A 211 1.70 13.45 17.03
N PHE A 212 2.26 12.42 16.38
CA PHE A 212 1.48 11.26 15.93
C PHE A 212 0.96 10.44 17.11
N LEU A 213 1.85 10.03 18.02
CA LEU A 213 1.49 9.17 19.16
C LEU A 213 0.60 9.92 20.17
N GLU A 214 0.86 11.21 20.38
CA GLU A 214 0.09 12.08 21.26
C GLU A 214 -1.38 12.15 20.83
N ARG A 215 -1.64 12.19 19.51
CA ARG A 215 -2.99 12.19 18.97
C ARG A 215 -3.67 10.82 19.08
N LEU A 216 -2.91 9.74 18.98
CA LEU A 216 -3.44 8.40 19.23
C LEU A 216 -3.78 8.19 20.72
N HIS A 217 -2.97 8.73 21.63
CA HIS A 217 -3.29 8.78 23.07
C HIS A 217 -4.58 9.56 23.31
N ALA A 218 -4.72 10.76 22.75
CA ALA A 218 -5.94 11.55 22.86
C ALA A 218 -7.18 10.81 22.35
N HIS A 219 -7.06 10.08 21.22
CA HIS A 219 -8.13 9.24 20.71
C HIS A 219 -8.45 8.06 21.65
N ALA A 220 -7.44 7.42 22.23
CA ALA A 220 -7.65 6.32 23.18
C ALA A 220 -8.43 6.79 24.43
N GLU A 221 -8.09 7.95 24.98
CA GLU A 221 -8.80 8.56 26.11
C GLU A 221 -10.23 8.95 25.74
N ALA A 222 -10.44 9.59 24.58
CA ALA A 222 -11.79 9.91 24.09
C ALA A 222 -12.65 8.65 23.93
N MET A 223 -12.08 7.56 23.42
CA MET A 223 -12.81 6.30 23.28
C MET A 223 -13.06 5.58 24.60
N ARG A 224 -12.21 5.79 25.62
CA ARG A 224 -12.45 5.30 26.98
C ARG A 224 -13.65 6.01 27.60
N ALA A 225 -13.74 7.33 27.44
CA ALA A 225 -14.85 8.12 27.99
C ALA A 225 -16.22 7.76 27.40
N VAL A 226 -16.26 7.26 26.14
CA VAL A 226 -17.49 6.82 25.46
C VAL A 226 -17.89 5.37 25.81
N ALA A 227 -16.97 4.59 26.39
CA ALA A 227 -17.20 3.20 26.75
C ALA A 227 -17.68 3.01 28.20
N VAL A 228 -17.75 4.10 28.97
CA VAL A 228 -18.33 4.19 30.33
C VAL A 228 -19.77 4.67 30.21
#